data_AF-R7ZW87-F1
#
_entry.id   AF-R7ZW87-F1
#
_cell.length_a   1.000
_cell.length_b   1.000
_cell.length_c   1.000
_cell.angle_alpha   90.00
_cell.angle_beta   90.00
_cell.angle_gamma   90.00
#
_symmetry.space_group_name_H-M   'P 1'
#
loop_
_entity.id
_entity.type
_entity.pdbx_description
1 polymer ?
#
loop_
_entity_poly.entity_id
_entity_poly.type
_entity_poly.pdbx_seq_one_letter_code
_entity_poly.pdbx_strand_id
1 'polypeptide(L)'
;MKRDAWIEGRMEELLPTAYYHIVFTLPHELNPVIMGNRSELFDLLFLAASQTLTKHARMPEYLGAEPGITMVLHTWGQDLSFHPHVHCIVSAGGFDGIRWVDAKRKNNRFLFPQKSMAGMFKAMFMEGLEKDCSLSWKEEKNAVLKAVRFKKWNVYAKAPFGSPDRVVEYLGRYTHKIAITRHRILEVNATHIRFSYKDYADGSKTKQMWLSHEEFLRRFEQHILPRKFVKIRHFGYLRFQGRRERLDLIRTALSLEPQKEKVLIPFRIRMLEKYGKDILKCPCCETGRMTVVFDTRDRTNRKPKPLRMKPAPS
;
A
#
# COMPACT_ATOMS: atom_id res chain seq x y z
N MET A 1 5.23 -8.97 14.96
CA MET A 1 6.00 -7.96 15.72
C MET A 1 6.43 -6.72 14.93
N LYS A 2 7.33 -6.78 13.93
CA LYS A 2 7.60 -5.58 13.08
C LYS A 2 6.34 -5.06 12.40
N ARG A 3 5.49 -5.99 11.94
CA ARG A 3 4.13 -5.70 11.46
C ARG A 3 3.28 -4.97 12.50
N ASP A 4 3.29 -5.45 13.74
CA ASP A 4 2.45 -4.93 14.82
C ASP A 4 2.91 -3.51 15.21
N ALA A 5 4.22 -3.31 15.36
CA ALA A 5 4.79 -1.97 15.60
C ALA A 5 4.52 -0.99 14.44
N TRP A 6 4.57 -1.46 13.18
CA TRP A 6 4.21 -0.63 12.03
C TRP A 6 2.73 -0.26 12.06
N ILE A 7 1.86 -1.20 12.43
CA ILE A 7 0.42 -1.01 12.60
C ILE A 7 0.13 0.00 13.71
N GLU A 8 0.70 -0.17 14.90
CA GLU A 8 0.53 0.72 16.05
C GLU A 8 0.94 2.15 15.71
N GLY A 9 2.10 2.33 15.07
CA GLY A 9 2.53 3.65 14.62
C GLY A 9 1.65 4.27 13.53
N ARG A 10 0.80 3.49 12.85
CA ARG A 10 -0.26 4.04 11.97
C ARG A 10 -1.52 4.39 12.74
N MET A 11 -1.85 3.64 13.80
CA MET A 11 -3.01 3.94 14.67
C MET A 11 -2.90 5.31 15.33
N GLU A 12 -1.70 5.66 15.79
CA GLU A 12 -1.43 6.96 16.42
C GLU A 12 -1.56 8.15 15.45
N GLU A 13 -1.47 7.89 14.14
CA GLU A 13 -1.63 8.88 13.08
C GLU A 13 -3.10 8.99 12.61
N LEU A 14 -4.00 8.11 13.09
CA LEU A 14 -5.43 8.21 12.78
C LEU A 14 -6.07 9.33 13.60
N LEU A 15 -6.99 10.03 12.96
CA LEU A 15 -7.84 11.07 13.53
C LEU A 15 -9.24 10.47 13.77
N PRO A 16 -10.05 11.06 14.67
CA PRO A 16 -11.41 10.60 14.96
C PRO A 16 -12.37 10.96 13.81
N THR A 17 -12.12 10.39 12.63
CA THR A 17 -12.90 10.56 11.41
C THR A 17 -13.08 9.20 10.75
N ALA A 18 -14.10 9.09 9.89
CA ALA A 18 -14.26 7.87 9.10
C ALA A 18 -13.15 7.78 8.03
N TYR A 19 -12.88 6.59 7.52
CA TYR A 19 -11.88 6.40 6.46
C TYR A 19 -12.49 5.64 5.29
N TYR A 20 -12.37 6.17 4.09
CA TYR A 20 -12.90 5.58 2.86
C TYR A 20 -11.86 4.68 2.21
N HIS A 21 -12.35 3.59 1.63
CA HIS A 21 -11.55 2.68 0.80
C HIS A 21 -11.81 2.95 -0.67
N ILE A 22 -10.78 3.38 -1.38
CA ILE A 22 -10.83 3.66 -2.82
C ILE A 22 -9.74 2.85 -3.51
N VAL A 23 -10.06 2.21 -4.64
CA VAL A 23 -9.12 1.37 -5.39
C VAL A 23 -9.06 1.85 -6.83
N PHE A 24 -7.85 2.14 -7.31
CA PHE A 24 -7.59 2.47 -8.70
C PHE A 24 -6.92 1.28 -9.37
N THR A 25 -7.51 0.78 -10.46
CA THR A 25 -7.07 -0.42 -11.15
C THR A 25 -6.71 -0.09 -12.59
N LEU A 26 -5.58 -0.61 -13.06
CA LEU A 26 -5.17 -0.48 -14.46
C LEU A 26 -5.85 -1.54 -15.33
N PRO A 27 -6.23 -1.22 -16.58
CA PRO A 27 -6.71 -2.20 -17.54
C PRO A 27 -5.69 -3.30 -17.83
N HIS A 28 -6.17 -4.54 -18.01
CA HIS A 28 -5.32 -5.70 -18.31
C HIS A 28 -4.52 -5.56 -19.62
N GLU A 29 -5.01 -4.77 -20.56
CA GLU A 29 -4.31 -4.45 -21.82
C GLU A 29 -2.99 -3.72 -21.58
N LEU A 30 -2.79 -3.09 -20.42
CA LEU A 30 -1.50 -2.49 -20.05
C LEU A 30 -0.52 -3.51 -19.47
N ASN A 31 -0.94 -4.72 -19.13
CA ASN A 31 -0.09 -5.69 -18.42
C ASN A 31 1.26 -5.97 -19.12
N PRO A 32 1.33 -6.18 -20.45
CA PRO A 32 2.60 -6.40 -21.14
C PRO A 32 3.57 -5.23 -21.00
N VAL A 33 3.08 -4.00 -21.19
CA VAL A 33 3.87 -2.76 -21.07
C VAL A 33 4.27 -2.51 -19.62
N ILE A 34 3.38 -2.74 -18.66
CA ILE A 34 3.69 -2.63 -17.23
C ILE A 34 4.77 -3.61 -16.83
N MET A 35 4.72 -4.86 -17.31
CA MET A 35 5.72 -5.87 -16.95
C MET A 35 7.13 -5.47 -17.38
N GLY A 36 7.27 -4.79 -18.53
CA GLY A 36 8.53 -4.23 -19.02
C GLY A 36 9.00 -2.98 -18.27
N ASN A 37 8.10 -2.19 -17.69
CA ASN A 37 8.37 -0.86 -17.14
C ASN A 37 7.79 -0.68 -15.73
N ARG A 38 8.01 -1.68 -14.87
CA ARG A 38 7.31 -1.78 -13.57
C ARG A 38 7.56 -0.60 -12.66
N SER A 39 8.78 -0.09 -12.58
CA SER A 39 9.09 1.02 -11.67
C SER A 39 8.34 2.28 -12.08
N GLU A 40 8.49 2.65 -13.35
CA GLU A 40 7.95 3.86 -13.99
C GLU A 40 6.42 3.83 -13.98
N LEU A 41 5.81 2.71 -14.38
CA LEU A 41 4.36 2.60 -14.48
C LEU A 41 3.66 2.38 -13.13
N PHE A 42 4.34 1.78 -12.14
CA PHE A 42 3.83 1.81 -10.78
C PHE A 42 3.94 3.20 -10.15
N ASP A 43 5.00 3.96 -10.44
CA ASP A 43 5.12 5.36 -10.02
C ASP A 43 4.02 6.23 -10.63
N LEU A 44 3.77 6.08 -11.93
CA LEU A 44 2.68 6.75 -12.62
C LEU A 44 1.30 6.37 -12.06
N LEU A 45 1.10 5.10 -11.69
CA LEU A 45 -0.14 4.65 -11.03
C LEU A 45 -0.36 5.39 -9.71
N PHE A 46 0.66 5.50 -8.85
CA PHE A 46 0.57 6.28 -7.62
C PHE A 46 0.29 7.75 -7.89
N LEU A 47 1.00 8.34 -8.86
CA LEU A 47 0.85 9.75 -9.22
C LEU A 47 -0.57 10.05 -9.70
N ALA A 48 -1.08 9.32 -10.70
CA ALA A 48 -2.41 9.53 -11.25
C ALA A 48 -3.52 9.36 -10.20
N ALA A 49 -3.42 8.33 -9.36
CA ALA A 49 -4.41 8.08 -8.32
C ALA A 49 -4.34 9.14 -7.18
N SER A 50 -3.15 9.52 -6.72
CA SER A 50 -2.98 10.57 -5.71
C SER A 50 -3.45 11.94 -6.21
N GLN A 51 -3.13 12.32 -7.45
CA GLN A 51 -3.61 13.55 -8.07
C GLN A 51 -5.12 13.54 -8.25
N THR A 52 -5.70 12.41 -8.65
CA THR A 52 -7.15 12.26 -8.74
C THR A 52 -7.81 12.57 -7.40
N LEU A 53 -7.34 11.93 -6.32
CA LEU A 53 -7.89 12.12 -4.98
C LEU A 53 -7.70 13.56 -4.48
N THR A 54 -6.50 14.12 -4.61
CA THR A 54 -6.18 15.47 -4.11
C THR A 54 -6.90 16.57 -4.89
N LYS A 55 -7.05 16.45 -6.22
CA LYS A 55 -7.84 17.41 -7.01
C LYS A 55 -9.32 17.37 -6.63
N HIS A 56 -9.91 16.18 -6.49
CA HIS A 56 -11.29 16.05 -6.00
C HIS A 56 -11.45 16.58 -4.57
N ALA A 57 -10.45 16.39 -3.71
CA ALA A 57 -10.53 16.86 -2.34
C ALA A 57 -10.50 18.39 -2.22
N ARG A 58 -9.78 19.08 -3.11
CA ARG A 58 -9.72 20.55 -3.14
C ARG A 58 -10.99 21.22 -3.64
N MET A 59 -11.83 20.49 -4.39
CA MET A 59 -13.11 20.98 -4.88
C MET A 59 -14.08 21.26 -3.72
N PRO A 60 -14.55 22.51 -3.51
CA PRO A 60 -15.42 22.88 -2.40
C PRO A 60 -16.74 22.11 -2.37
N GLU A 61 -17.26 21.68 -3.52
CA GLU A 61 -18.47 20.87 -3.64
C GLU A 61 -18.31 19.45 -3.08
N TYR A 62 -17.07 18.98 -2.90
CA TYR A 62 -16.76 17.65 -2.38
C TYR A 62 -16.21 17.69 -0.96
N LEU A 63 -15.07 18.34 -0.77
CA LEU A 63 -14.43 18.46 0.54
C LEU A 63 -13.95 19.89 0.77
N GLY A 64 -13.17 20.45 -0.14
CA GLY A 64 -12.57 21.79 0.00
C GLY A 64 -11.38 21.82 0.96
N ALA A 65 -10.73 20.68 1.18
CA ALA A 65 -9.63 20.55 2.14
C ALA A 65 -8.67 19.42 1.74
N GLU A 66 -7.47 19.40 2.33
CA GLU A 66 -6.46 18.36 2.09
C GLU A 66 -6.70 17.15 3.01
N PRO A 67 -7.06 15.95 2.48
CA PRO A 67 -7.34 14.77 3.28
C PRO A 67 -6.04 14.01 3.59
N GLY A 68 -6.11 13.03 4.48
CA GLY A 68 -5.02 12.11 4.76
C GLY A 68 -5.16 10.92 3.86
N ILE A 69 -4.12 10.63 3.07
CA ILE A 69 -4.15 9.54 2.09
C ILE A 69 -3.00 8.59 2.38
N THR A 70 -3.32 7.30 2.52
CA THR A 70 -2.34 6.20 2.51
C THR A 70 -2.65 5.27 1.35
N MET A 71 -1.66 5.02 0.49
CA MET A 71 -1.79 4.20 -0.70
C MET A 71 -0.89 2.98 -0.62
N VAL A 72 -1.39 1.82 -1.04
CA VAL A 72 -0.66 0.54 -1.04
C VAL A 72 -0.78 -0.11 -2.41
N LEU A 73 0.36 -0.34 -3.06
CA LEU A 73 0.43 -1.05 -4.34
C LEU A 73 0.18 -2.55 -4.16
N HIS A 74 -0.70 -3.08 -5.01
CA HIS A 74 -1.01 -4.49 -5.17
C HIS A 74 -0.88 -4.87 -6.65
N THR A 75 -0.42 -6.08 -6.93
CA THR A 75 -0.09 -6.51 -8.31
C THR A 75 -0.73 -7.84 -8.68
N TRP A 76 -1.61 -8.39 -7.85
CA TRP A 76 -2.20 -9.72 -8.06
C TRP A 76 -3.72 -9.74 -7.89
N GLY A 77 -4.38 -10.57 -8.70
CA GLY A 77 -5.73 -11.05 -8.50
C GLY A 77 -5.79 -12.21 -7.50
N GLN A 78 -6.99 -12.68 -7.18
CA GLN A 78 -7.14 -13.85 -6.30
C GLN A 78 -6.52 -15.11 -6.92
N ASP A 79 -6.61 -15.26 -8.23
CA ASP A 79 -6.05 -16.35 -9.02
C ASP A 79 -4.55 -16.21 -9.36
N LEU A 80 -3.85 -15.28 -8.71
CA LEU A 80 -2.46 -14.90 -9.01
C LEU A 80 -2.25 -14.32 -10.41
N SER A 81 -3.31 -13.87 -11.08
CA SER A 81 -3.16 -13.08 -12.31
C SER A 81 -2.49 -11.74 -12.01
N PHE A 82 -1.66 -11.24 -12.92
CA PHE A 82 -1.08 -9.92 -12.80
C PHE A 82 -2.16 -8.85 -12.93
N HIS A 83 -2.37 -8.10 -11.85
CA HIS A 83 -3.45 -7.12 -11.73
C HIS A 83 -2.97 -5.91 -10.91
N PRO A 84 -2.25 -4.97 -11.53
CA PRO A 84 -1.77 -3.77 -10.84
C PRO A 84 -2.91 -2.83 -10.41
N HIS A 85 -2.96 -2.54 -9.13
CA HIS A 85 -3.90 -1.60 -8.53
C HIS A 85 -3.34 -0.97 -7.25
N VAL A 86 -3.86 0.20 -6.89
CA VAL A 86 -3.51 0.86 -5.62
C VAL A 86 -4.74 0.97 -4.73
N HIS A 87 -4.64 0.43 -3.53
CA HIS A 87 -5.63 0.66 -2.49
C HIS A 87 -5.31 1.95 -1.75
N CYS A 88 -6.30 2.80 -1.61
CA CYS A 88 -6.21 4.10 -0.99
C CYS A 88 -7.13 4.13 0.24
N ILE A 89 -6.58 4.53 1.36
CA ILE A 89 -7.31 4.85 2.58
C ILE A 89 -7.31 6.36 2.69
N VAL A 90 -8.50 6.96 2.68
CA VAL A 90 -8.69 8.40 2.61
C VAL A 90 -9.57 8.86 3.76
N SER A 91 -9.15 9.85 4.55
CA SER A 91 -9.97 10.39 5.64
C SER A 91 -11.28 11.01 5.13
N ALA A 92 -12.34 10.88 5.91
CA ALA A 92 -13.66 11.49 5.70
C ALA A 92 -13.70 12.97 6.11
N GLY A 93 -12.61 13.67 5.81
CA GLY A 93 -12.37 15.05 6.19
C GLY A 93 -10.95 15.44 5.82
N GLY A 94 -10.63 16.72 5.94
CA GLY A 94 -9.31 17.23 5.62
C GLY A 94 -9.03 18.55 6.32
N PHE A 95 -7.81 19.04 6.16
CA PHE A 95 -7.37 20.32 6.70
C PHE A 95 -7.31 21.36 5.58
N ASP A 96 -7.98 22.51 5.76
CA ASP A 96 -7.98 23.60 4.77
C ASP A 96 -6.82 24.58 4.95
N GLY A 97 -5.99 24.38 5.98
CA GLY A 97 -4.89 25.27 6.37
C GLY A 97 -5.17 26.00 7.68
N ILE A 98 -6.44 26.08 8.10
CA ILE A 98 -6.89 26.78 9.29
C ILE A 98 -7.68 25.84 10.21
N ARG A 99 -8.62 25.08 9.64
CA ARG A 99 -9.54 24.23 10.38
C ARG A 99 -9.71 22.86 9.72
N TRP A 100 -10.27 21.95 10.50
CA TRP A 100 -10.76 20.68 9.97
C TRP A 100 -12.08 20.90 9.22
N VAL A 101 -12.21 20.24 8.07
CA VAL A 101 -13.42 20.23 7.25
C VAL A 101 -13.88 18.78 7.10
N ASP A 102 -15.07 18.48 7.59
CA ASP A 102 -15.68 17.17 7.44
C ASP A 102 -16.23 16.93 6.03
N ALA A 103 -16.28 15.67 5.62
CA ALA A 103 -16.87 15.28 4.35
C ALA A 103 -18.37 15.63 4.29
N LYS A 104 -18.78 16.30 3.22
CA LYS A 104 -20.11 16.94 3.09
C LYS A 104 -21.26 15.99 2.69
N ARG A 105 -21.04 14.68 2.57
CA ARG A 105 -21.99 13.78 1.87
C ARG A 105 -22.99 13.08 2.79
N LYS A 106 -24.27 13.44 2.60
CA LYS A 106 -25.45 12.92 3.31
C LYS A 106 -25.58 11.39 3.41
N ASN A 107 -25.08 10.63 2.43
CA ASN A 107 -25.35 9.18 2.33
C ASN A 107 -24.18 8.27 2.73
N ASN A 108 -23.00 8.81 3.09
CA ASN A 108 -21.79 8.06 3.49
C ASN A 108 -21.35 6.90 2.56
N ARG A 109 -21.86 6.81 1.32
CA ARG A 109 -21.56 5.68 0.41
C ARG A 109 -20.18 5.78 -0.23
N PHE A 110 -19.70 7.00 -0.49
CA PHE A 110 -18.42 7.26 -1.12
C PHE A 110 -17.99 8.71 -0.83
N LEU A 111 -16.68 8.97 -0.79
CA LEU A 111 -16.14 10.31 -0.55
C LEU A 111 -16.24 11.21 -1.80
N PHE A 112 -15.88 10.67 -2.96
CA PHE A 112 -15.92 11.36 -4.26
C PHE A 112 -16.67 10.51 -5.31
N PRO A 113 -17.31 11.10 -6.34
CA PRO A 113 -18.08 10.35 -7.31
C PRO A 113 -17.21 9.40 -8.12
N GLN A 114 -17.57 8.11 -8.13
CA GLN A 114 -16.79 7.05 -8.78
C GLN A 114 -16.54 7.32 -10.28
N LYS A 115 -17.57 7.74 -11.02
CA LYS A 115 -17.46 8.04 -12.46
C LYS A 115 -16.50 9.21 -12.74
N SER A 116 -16.56 10.24 -11.90
CA SER A 116 -15.70 11.43 -12.03
C SER A 116 -14.23 11.07 -11.74
N MET A 117 -13.99 10.33 -10.65
CA MET A 117 -12.65 9.81 -10.35
C MET A 117 -12.10 8.91 -11.46
N ALA A 118 -12.91 8.01 -12.02
CA ALA A 118 -12.47 7.12 -13.10
C ALA A 118 -12.08 7.89 -14.37
N GLY A 119 -12.82 8.94 -14.74
CA GLY A 119 -12.49 9.80 -15.86
C GLY A 119 -11.19 10.56 -15.65
N MET A 120 -11.02 11.20 -14.48
CA MET A 120 -9.81 11.95 -14.15
C MET A 120 -8.56 11.06 -14.04
N PHE A 121 -8.70 9.90 -13.38
CA PHE A 121 -7.62 8.93 -13.24
C PHE A 121 -7.13 8.43 -14.60
N LYS A 122 -8.07 8.06 -15.49
CA LYS A 122 -7.75 7.67 -16.86
C LYS A 122 -7.01 8.79 -17.59
N ALA A 123 -7.51 10.02 -17.54
CA ALA A 123 -6.87 11.14 -18.22
C ALA A 123 -5.43 11.37 -17.74
N MET A 124 -5.22 11.41 -16.42
CA MET A 124 -3.88 11.60 -15.82
C MET A 124 -2.92 10.47 -16.16
N PHE A 125 -3.37 9.22 -16.08
CA PHE A 125 -2.51 8.08 -16.39
C PHE A 125 -2.16 8.04 -17.87
N MET A 126 -3.14 8.25 -18.76
CA MET A 126 -2.91 8.28 -20.21
C MET A 126 -1.96 9.41 -20.61
N GLU A 127 -2.13 10.60 -20.03
CA GLU A 127 -1.23 11.73 -20.27
C GLU A 127 0.23 11.39 -19.89
N GLY A 128 0.44 10.81 -18.71
CA GLY A 128 1.78 10.39 -18.28
C GLY A 128 2.35 9.26 -19.15
N LEU A 129 1.52 8.29 -19.51
CA LEU A 129 1.90 7.15 -20.36
C LEU A 129 2.31 7.61 -21.77
N GLU A 130 1.63 8.61 -22.32
CA GLU A 130 1.90 9.13 -23.66
C GLU A 130 3.18 9.98 -23.71
N LYS A 131 3.42 10.77 -22.65
CA LYS A 131 4.56 11.68 -22.52
C LYS A 131 5.88 11.00 -22.13
N ASP A 132 5.82 9.83 -21.52
CA ASP A 132 7.02 9.12 -21.10
C ASP A 132 7.71 8.41 -22.29
N CYS A 133 8.76 9.03 -22.82
CA CYS A 133 9.58 8.50 -23.91
C CYS A 133 10.58 7.43 -23.45
N SER A 134 10.72 7.18 -22.14
CA SER A 134 11.66 6.18 -21.61
C SER A 134 11.09 4.76 -21.57
N LEU A 135 9.78 4.62 -21.75
CA LEU A 135 9.10 3.34 -21.68
C LEU A 135 9.51 2.42 -22.84
N SER A 136 9.84 1.18 -22.51
CA SER A 136 10.09 0.11 -23.47
C SER A 136 8.76 -0.52 -23.91
N TRP A 137 8.50 -0.53 -25.21
CA TRP A 137 7.31 -1.13 -25.81
C TRP A 137 7.70 -2.38 -26.58
N LYS A 138 7.17 -3.53 -26.18
CA LYS A 138 7.28 -4.78 -26.96
C LYS A 138 6.17 -4.89 -28.02
N GLU A 139 5.02 -4.32 -27.72
CA GLU A 139 3.85 -4.26 -28.59
C GLU A 139 3.80 -2.91 -29.30
N GLU A 140 2.99 -2.80 -30.34
CA GLU A 140 2.79 -1.53 -31.03
C GLU A 140 2.13 -0.50 -30.08
N LYS A 141 2.88 0.54 -29.70
CA LYS A 141 2.45 1.59 -28.76
C LYS A 141 1.05 2.13 -29.09
N ASN A 142 0.81 2.46 -30.36
CA ASN A 142 -0.45 3.04 -30.80
C ASN A 142 -1.64 2.09 -30.63
N ALA A 143 -1.45 0.79 -30.88
CA ALA A 143 -2.49 -0.21 -30.68
C ALA A 143 -2.88 -0.35 -29.21
N VAL A 144 -1.89 -0.43 -28.31
CA VAL A 144 -2.13 -0.49 -26.86
C VAL A 144 -2.87 0.76 -26.37
N LEU A 145 -2.37 1.94 -26.74
CA LEU A 145 -2.99 3.22 -26.36
C LEU A 145 -4.43 3.33 -26.85
N LYS A 146 -4.71 2.90 -28.09
CA LYS A 146 -6.06 2.88 -28.66
C LYS A 146 -6.99 1.95 -27.85
N ALA A 147 -6.53 0.74 -27.53
CA ALA A 147 -7.32 -0.23 -26.77
C ALA A 147 -7.74 0.31 -25.39
N VAL A 148 -6.81 0.92 -24.66
CA VAL A 148 -7.09 1.44 -23.31
C VAL A 148 -7.84 2.78 -23.31
N ARG A 149 -7.72 3.56 -24.39
CA ARG A 149 -8.41 4.86 -24.56
C ARG A 149 -9.91 4.69 -24.75
N PHE A 150 -10.39 3.61 -25.37
CA PHE A 150 -11.83 3.37 -25.51
C PHE A 150 -12.41 2.50 -24.39
N LYS A 151 -11.57 1.85 -23.59
CA LYS A 151 -12.02 1.06 -22.45
C LYS A 151 -12.56 1.93 -21.31
N LYS A 152 -13.58 1.41 -20.61
CA LYS A 152 -14.06 1.98 -19.35
C LYS A 152 -13.10 1.58 -18.22
N TRP A 153 -12.54 2.57 -17.55
CA TRP A 153 -11.64 2.35 -16.42
C TRP A 153 -12.44 2.18 -15.13
N ASN A 154 -11.90 1.39 -14.20
CA ASN A 154 -12.57 1.10 -12.94
C ASN A 154 -11.84 1.79 -11.78
N VAL A 155 -12.60 2.57 -11.03
CA VAL A 155 -12.22 3.03 -9.69
C VAL A 155 -13.28 2.46 -8.76
N TYR A 156 -12.90 1.65 -7.78
CA TYR A 156 -13.84 1.16 -6.78
C TYR A 156 -13.84 2.12 -5.59
N ALA A 157 -15.01 2.50 -5.08
CA ALA A 157 -15.14 3.30 -3.86
C ALA A 157 -16.19 2.65 -2.97
N LYS A 158 -15.82 2.39 -1.71
CA LYS A 158 -16.72 1.81 -0.72
C LYS A 158 -17.04 2.82 0.38
N ALA A 159 -18.17 2.60 1.04
CA ALA A 159 -18.52 3.21 2.32
C ALA A 159 -17.37 3.08 3.33
N PRO A 160 -17.26 4.00 4.31
CA PRO A 160 -16.09 4.07 5.15
C PRO A 160 -15.93 2.82 6.02
N PHE A 161 -14.69 2.57 6.43
CA PHE A 161 -14.39 1.65 7.51
C PHE A 161 -15.18 2.09 8.75
N GLY A 162 -15.92 1.16 9.36
CA GLY A 162 -16.77 1.48 10.51
C GLY A 162 -16.00 1.96 11.74
N SER A 163 -14.76 1.49 11.94
CA SER A 163 -13.90 1.92 13.04
C SER A 163 -12.43 2.04 12.59
N PRO A 164 -11.61 2.86 13.29
CA PRO A 164 -10.15 2.91 13.09
C PRO A 164 -9.48 1.54 13.11
N ASP A 165 -9.93 0.60 13.96
CA ASP A 165 -9.39 -0.76 14.02
C ASP A 165 -9.59 -1.54 12.71
N ARG A 166 -10.69 -1.29 11.99
CA ARG A 166 -10.92 -1.89 10.67
C ARG A 166 -9.98 -1.32 9.61
N VAL A 167 -9.61 -0.05 9.71
CA VAL A 167 -8.59 0.58 8.86
C VAL A 167 -7.25 -0.11 9.09
N VAL A 168 -6.93 -0.39 10.34
CA VAL A 168 -5.70 -1.05 10.76
C VAL A 168 -5.64 -2.49 10.29
N GLU A 169 -6.70 -3.26 10.53
CA GLU A 169 -6.80 -4.64 10.08
C GLU A 169 -6.68 -4.71 8.55
N TYR A 170 -7.30 -3.76 7.85
CA TYR A 170 -7.13 -3.57 6.42
C TYR A 170 -5.66 -3.30 6.07
N LEU A 171 -5.03 -2.25 6.62
CA LEU A 171 -3.62 -1.95 6.35
C LEU A 171 -2.73 -3.16 6.63
N GLY A 172 -2.91 -3.86 7.74
CA GLY A 172 -2.16 -5.07 8.07
C GLY A 172 -2.29 -6.17 7.03
N ARG A 173 -3.49 -6.37 6.47
CA ARG A 173 -3.74 -7.34 5.40
C ARG A 173 -3.02 -6.97 4.10
N TYR A 174 -3.02 -5.70 3.71
CA TYR A 174 -2.53 -5.29 2.39
C TYR A 174 -1.04 -4.92 2.37
N THR A 175 -0.44 -4.62 3.52
CA THR A 175 0.98 -4.23 3.60
C THR A 175 1.92 -5.42 3.73
N HIS A 176 1.52 -6.46 4.47
CA HIS A 176 2.39 -7.59 4.81
C HIS A 176 2.08 -8.90 4.09
N LYS A 177 0.91 -9.03 3.45
CA LYS A 177 0.61 -10.22 2.66
C LYS A 177 1.41 -10.21 1.36
N ILE A 178 1.93 -11.39 1.05
CA ILE A 178 2.44 -11.78 -0.27
C ILE A 178 1.27 -12.17 -1.18
N ALA A 179 1.55 -12.48 -2.44
CA ALA A 179 0.55 -12.78 -3.46
C ALA A 179 -0.46 -13.88 -3.07
N ILE A 180 0.00 -14.89 -2.32
CA ILE A 180 -0.83 -15.98 -1.80
C ILE A 180 -0.49 -16.31 -0.35
N THR A 181 -1.50 -16.54 0.47
CA THR A 181 -1.34 -16.92 1.89
C THR A 181 -1.26 -18.44 2.06
N ARG A 182 -0.54 -18.92 3.09
CA ARG A 182 -0.37 -20.35 3.37
C ARG A 182 -1.69 -21.14 3.38
N HIS A 183 -2.72 -20.62 4.07
CA HIS A 183 -4.02 -21.29 4.19
C HIS A 183 -4.80 -21.41 2.86
N ARG A 184 -4.39 -20.69 1.81
CA ARG A 184 -5.00 -20.83 0.49
C ARG A 184 -4.40 -22.00 -0.28
N ILE A 185 -3.15 -22.37 0.00
CA ILE A 185 -2.51 -23.55 -0.57
C ILE A 185 -3.11 -24.76 0.14
N LEU A 186 -3.83 -25.59 -0.62
CA LEU A 186 -4.55 -26.74 -0.09
C LEU A 186 -3.72 -28.01 -0.23
N GLU A 187 -2.99 -28.14 -1.34
CA GLU A 187 -2.23 -29.34 -1.66
C GLU A 187 -1.06 -29.00 -2.59
N VAL A 188 0.04 -29.72 -2.41
CA VAL A 188 1.20 -29.71 -3.31
C VAL A 188 1.56 -31.16 -3.54
N ASN A 189 1.45 -31.62 -4.78
CA ASN A 189 1.86 -32.97 -5.19
C ASN A 189 3.13 -32.89 -6.04
N ALA A 190 3.54 -33.99 -6.67
CA ALA A 190 4.78 -34.05 -7.44
C ALA A 190 4.83 -33.09 -8.65
N THR A 191 3.68 -32.70 -9.21
CA THR A 191 3.62 -31.94 -10.47
C THR A 191 2.83 -30.63 -10.38
N HIS A 192 1.93 -30.50 -9.40
CA HIS A 192 0.97 -29.41 -9.31
C HIS A 192 0.74 -28.89 -7.89
N ILE A 193 0.28 -27.64 -7.82
CA ILE A 193 -0.19 -26.97 -6.62
C ILE A 193 -1.69 -26.68 -6.76
N ARG A 194 -2.47 -27.08 -5.77
CA ARG A 194 -3.88 -26.71 -5.63
C ARG A 194 -4.05 -25.60 -4.62
N PHE A 195 -4.77 -24.55 -5.00
CA PHE A 195 -5.12 -23.49 -4.07
C PHE A 195 -6.54 -22.97 -4.25
N SER A 196 -7.12 -22.46 -3.16
CA SER A 196 -8.43 -21.81 -3.16
C SER A 196 -8.32 -20.34 -3.55
N TYR A 197 -9.30 -19.83 -4.29
CA TYR A 197 -9.40 -18.42 -4.68
C TYR A 197 -10.87 -17.97 -4.65
N LYS A 198 -11.08 -16.67 -4.43
CA LYS A 198 -12.42 -16.07 -4.55
C LYS A 198 -12.62 -15.58 -5.97
N ASP A 199 -13.68 -16.07 -6.60
CA ASP A 199 -14.09 -15.65 -7.93
C ASP A 199 -15.10 -14.51 -7.82
N TYR A 200 -14.62 -13.27 -7.98
CA TYR A 200 -15.47 -12.08 -7.89
C TYR A 200 -16.47 -11.97 -9.05
N ALA A 201 -16.19 -12.60 -10.20
CA ALA A 201 -17.11 -12.62 -11.33
C ALA A 201 -18.29 -13.56 -11.08
N ASP A 202 -18.06 -14.66 -10.35
CA ASP A 202 -19.09 -15.61 -9.91
C ASP A 202 -19.51 -15.36 -8.45
N GLY A 203 -19.98 -14.14 -8.16
CA GLY A 203 -20.59 -13.81 -6.88
C GLY A 203 -19.67 -13.92 -5.66
N SER A 204 -18.36 -13.83 -5.83
CA SER A 204 -17.34 -14.04 -4.78
C SER A 204 -17.31 -15.46 -4.20
N LYS A 205 -17.79 -16.47 -4.94
CA LYS A 205 -17.70 -17.87 -4.53
C LYS A 205 -16.24 -18.30 -4.36
N THR A 206 -16.01 -19.19 -3.40
CA THR A 206 -14.68 -19.78 -3.20
C THR A 206 -14.55 -20.99 -4.10
N LYS A 207 -13.59 -20.94 -5.03
CA LYS A 207 -13.27 -22.01 -5.98
C LYS A 207 -11.85 -22.50 -5.74
N GLN A 208 -11.48 -23.57 -6.41
CA GLN A 208 -10.13 -24.15 -6.36
C GLN A 208 -9.57 -24.26 -7.77
N MET A 209 -8.26 -24.12 -7.91
CA MET A 209 -7.57 -24.36 -9.18
C MET A 209 -6.28 -25.12 -8.96
N TRP A 210 -5.91 -25.90 -9.96
CA TRP A 210 -4.61 -26.55 -10.08
C TRP A 210 -3.74 -25.76 -11.04
N LEU A 211 -2.48 -25.54 -10.66
CA LEU A 211 -1.43 -25.06 -11.57
C LEU A 211 -0.25 -26.01 -11.50
N SER A 212 0.47 -26.18 -12.61
CA SER A 212 1.80 -26.80 -12.56
C SER A 212 2.72 -25.95 -11.68
N HIS A 213 3.79 -26.56 -11.15
CA HIS A 213 4.80 -25.82 -10.40
C HIS A 213 5.37 -24.64 -11.19
N GLU A 214 5.64 -24.83 -12.48
CA GLU A 214 6.17 -23.80 -13.37
C GLU A 214 5.21 -22.62 -13.54
N GLU A 215 3.93 -22.90 -13.82
CA GLU A 215 2.94 -21.84 -14.01
C GLU A 215 2.66 -21.09 -12.70
N PHE A 216 2.67 -21.79 -11.57
CA PHE A 216 2.57 -21.16 -10.26
C PHE A 216 3.74 -20.20 -10.00
N LEU A 217 4.98 -20.65 -10.23
CA LEU A 217 6.17 -19.82 -10.07
C LEU A 217 6.15 -18.63 -11.02
N ARG A 218 5.84 -18.84 -12.30
CA ARG A 218 5.73 -17.77 -13.30
C ARG A 218 4.73 -16.71 -12.88
N ARG A 219 3.56 -17.09 -12.33
CA ARG A 219 2.58 -16.12 -11.78
C ARG A 219 3.11 -15.44 -10.54
N PHE A 220 3.65 -16.21 -9.59
CA PHE A 220 4.13 -15.68 -8.31
C PHE A 220 5.23 -14.62 -8.50
N GLU A 221 6.18 -14.87 -9.40
CA GLU A 221 7.32 -13.99 -9.65
C GLU A 221 6.92 -12.62 -10.22
N GLN A 222 5.80 -12.55 -10.96
CA GLN A 222 5.26 -11.28 -11.48
C GLN A 222 4.93 -10.28 -10.36
N HIS A 223 4.74 -10.76 -9.13
CA HIS A 223 4.38 -9.94 -7.98
C HIS A 223 5.59 -9.50 -7.14
N ILE A 224 6.80 -9.97 -7.47
CA ILE A 224 8.04 -9.52 -6.85
C ILE A 224 8.32 -8.10 -7.34
N LEU A 225 8.25 -7.13 -6.43
CA LEU A 225 8.43 -5.72 -6.77
C LEU A 225 9.89 -5.40 -7.15
N PRO A 226 10.12 -4.37 -7.99
CA PRO A 226 11.47 -3.88 -8.27
C PRO A 226 12.25 -3.58 -6.99
N ARG A 227 13.58 -3.72 -7.06
CA ARG A 227 14.45 -3.52 -5.90
C ARG A 227 14.29 -2.11 -5.34
N LYS A 228 14.08 -2.02 -4.01
CA LYS A 228 13.84 -0.76 -3.26
C LYS A 228 12.56 -0.02 -3.65
N PHE A 229 11.64 -0.63 -4.40
CA PHE A 229 10.39 0.02 -4.75
C PHE A 229 9.53 0.29 -3.50
N VAL A 230 9.08 1.53 -3.36
CA VAL A 230 8.27 1.95 -2.20
C VAL A 230 6.81 1.58 -2.44
N LYS A 231 6.41 0.43 -1.86
CA LYS A 231 5.05 -0.15 -1.97
C LYS A 231 3.96 0.66 -1.27
N ILE A 232 4.30 1.41 -0.22
CA ILE A 232 3.34 2.17 0.60
C ILE A 232 3.72 3.63 0.56
N ARG A 233 2.79 4.50 0.17
CA ARG A 233 3.01 5.93 0.03
C ARG A 233 1.94 6.71 0.76
N HIS A 234 2.29 7.91 1.19
CA HIS A 234 1.38 8.78 1.92
C HIS A 234 1.32 10.15 1.26
N PHE A 235 0.11 10.69 1.16
CA PHE A 235 -0.18 11.96 0.50
C PHE A 235 -1.12 12.80 1.37
N GLY A 236 -1.35 14.04 0.93
CA GLY A 236 -2.19 14.97 1.65
C GLY A 236 -1.58 15.37 2.99
N TYR A 237 -2.39 15.41 4.06
CA TYR A 237 -1.85 15.69 5.39
C TYR A 237 -0.97 14.54 5.95
N LEU A 238 -0.91 13.37 5.29
CA LEU A 238 -0.01 12.28 5.69
C LEU A 238 1.31 12.27 4.90
N ARG A 239 1.59 13.23 4.00
CA ARG A 239 2.89 13.29 3.30
C ARG A 239 4.06 13.31 4.30
N PHE A 240 5.22 12.81 3.90
CA PHE A 240 6.35 12.58 4.83
C PHE A 240 6.93 13.87 5.43
N GLN A 241 7.24 14.85 4.58
CA GLN A 241 7.88 16.10 5.01
C GLN A 241 6.91 16.92 5.89
N GLY A 242 7.34 17.30 7.08
CA GLY A 242 6.53 18.08 8.02
C GLY A 242 5.27 17.34 8.51
N ARG A 243 5.31 16.00 8.56
CA ARG A 243 4.12 15.19 8.92
C ARG A 243 3.66 15.46 10.34
N ARG A 244 4.60 15.48 11.29
CA ARG A 244 4.30 15.56 12.71
C ARG A 244 3.65 16.91 13.02
N GLU A 245 4.27 17.98 12.55
CA GLU A 245 3.81 19.35 12.68
C GLU A 245 2.39 19.53 12.12
N ARG A 246 2.11 18.98 10.93
CA ARG A 246 0.75 19.03 10.35
C ARG A 246 -0.26 18.20 11.13
N LEU A 247 0.13 17.03 11.62
CA LEU A 247 -0.78 16.23 12.46
C LEU A 247 -1.07 16.93 13.78
N ASP A 248 -0.08 17.55 14.41
CA ASP A 248 -0.26 18.30 15.66
C ASP A 248 -1.16 19.52 15.43
N LEU A 249 -0.97 20.27 14.33
CA LEU A 249 -1.88 21.38 13.94
C LEU A 249 -3.33 20.91 13.78
N ILE A 250 -3.54 19.77 13.10
CA ILE A 250 -4.88 19.21 12.90
C ILE A 250 -5.49 18.74 14.23
N ARG A 251 -4.68 18.14 15.10
CA ARG A 251 -5.12 17.69 16.43
C ARG A 251 -5.54 18.88 17.30
N THR A 252 -4.78 19.97 17.29
CA THR A 252 -5.16 21.23 17.93
C THR A 252 -6.47 21.77 17.36
N ALA A 253 -6.63 21.81 16.03
CA ALA A 253 -7.87 22.25 15.38
C ALA A 253 -9.09 21.38 15.73
N LEU A 254 -8.85 20.11 16.10
CA LEU A 254 -9.87 19.16 16.56
C LEU A 254 -9.99 19.08 18.09
N SER A 255 -9.27 19.91 18.86
CA SER A 255 -9.19 19.82 20.32
C SER A 255 -8.80 18.43 20.84
N LEU A 256 -7.84 17.80 20.17
CA LEU A 256 -7.27 16.50 20.53
C LEU A 256 -5.90 16.66 21.19
N GLU A 257 -5.58 15.72 22.07
CA GLU A 257 -4.23 15.60 22.65
C GLU A 257 -3.17 15.48 21.55
N PRO A 258 -1.98 16.10 21.72
CA PRO A 258 -0.89 16.03 20.76
C PRO A 258 -0.41 14.60 20.53
N GLN A 259 0.34 14.38 19.45
CA GLN A 259 0.90 13.04 19.22
C GLN A 259 1.83 12.62 20.36
N LYS A 260 1.58 11.44 20.91
CA LYS A 260 2.49 10.79 21.86
C LYS A 260 3.83 10.57 21.19
N GLU A 261 4.90 10.74 21.98
CA GLU A 261 6.24 10.46 21.50
C GLU A 261 6.42 8.95 21.28
N LYS A 262 7.12 8.58 20.21
CA LYS A 262 7.31 7.16 19.87
C LYS A 262 8.27 6.51 20.85
N VAL A 263 7.71 5.76 21.79
CA VAL A 263 8.50 4.94 22.71
C VAL A 263 8.94 3.66 22.00
N LEU A 264 10.25 3.44 21.94
CA LEU A 264 10.82 2.25 21.33
C LEU A 264 10.74 1.08 22.32
N ILE A 265 9.63 0.34 22.26
CA ILE A 265 9.43 -0.84 23.13
C ILE A 265 10.35 -1.97 22.65
N PRO A 266 11.27 -2.48 23.49
CA PRO A 266 12.18 -3.56 23.11
C PRO A 266 11.42 -4.83 22.68
N PHE A 267 11.98 -5.56 21.72
CA PHE A 267 11.38 -6.78 21.17
C PHE A 267 11.05 -7.83 22.26
N ARG A 268 11.88 -7.92 23.30
CA ARG A 268 11.63 -8.78 24.47
C ARG A 268 10.29 -8.48 25.15
N ILE A 269 10.04 -7.21 25.48
CA ILE A 269 8.85 -6.80 26.23
C ILE A 269 7.59 -7.14 25.43
N ARG A 270 7.60 -6.84 24.14
CA ARG A 270 6.48 -7.18 23.24
C ARG A 270 6.25 -8.69 23.08
N MET A 271 7.29 -9.53 23.11
CA MET A 271 7.14 -11.00 23.11
C MET A 271 6.50 -11.51 24.41
N LEU A 272 6.91 -10.92 25.53
CA LEU A 272 6.38 -11.24 26.85
C LEU A 272 4.91 -10.83 26.96
N GLU A 273 4.56 -9.61 26.59
CA GLU A 273 3.17 -9.10 26.65
C GLU A 273 2.22 -9.89 25.75
N LYS A 274 2.64 -10.17 24.50
CA LYS A 274 1.74 -10.76 23.49
C LYS A 274 1.61 -12.27 23.59
N TYR A 275 2.66 -12.96 24.00
CA TYR A 275 2.72 -14.43 23.96
C TYR A 275 3.07 -15.05 25.32
N GLY A 276 3.30 -14.24 26.36
CA GLY A 276 3.78 -14.73 27.66
C GLY A 276 5.21 -15.27 27.61
N LYS A 277 5.97 -15.03 26.53
CA LYS A 277 7.29 -15.64 26.31
C LYS A 277 8.42 -14.64 26.53
N ASP A 278 9.21 -14.87 27.59
CA ASP A 278 10.49 -14.19 27.74
C ASP A 278 11.55 -14.89 26.88
N ILE A 279 11.91 -14.26 25.76
CA ILE A 279 12.93 -14.77 24.83
C ILE A 279 14.35 -14.81 25.42
N LEU A 280 14.56 -14.23 26.61
CA LEU A 280 15.81 -14.36 27.33
C LEU A 280 15.80 -15.54 28.30
N LYS A 281 14.68 -16.25 28.51
CA LYS A 281 14.70 -17.50 29.27
C LYS A 281 15.19 -18.64 28.39
N CYS A 282 16.04 -19.49 28.95
CA CYS A 282 16.53 -20.68 28.28
C CYS A 282 15.36 -21.65 28.01
N PRO A 283 15.13 -22.08 26.76
CA PRO A 283 14.04 -23.00 26.44
C PRO A 283 14.26 -24.43 26.96
N CYS A 284 15.48 -24.76 27.38
CA CYS A 284 15.82 -26.10 27.90
C CYS A 284 15.58 -26.23 29.40
N CYS A 285 16.00 -25.23 30.19
CA CYS A 285 15.96 -25.31 31.66
C CYS A 285 15.02 -24.30 32.33
N GLU A 286 14.47 -23.33 31.59
CA GLU A 286 13.52 -22.29 32.02
C GLU A 286 14.00 -21.34 33.15
N THR A 287 15.14 -21.64 33.77
CA THR A 287 15.79 -20.87 34.84
C THR A 287 16.98 -20.06 34.33
N GLY A 288 17.70 -20.58 33.34
CA GLY A 288 18.85 -19.92 32.72
C GLY A 288 18.46 -18.71 31.88
N ARG A 289 19.37 -17.73 31.79
CA ARG A 289 19.17 -16.51 30.99
C ARG A 289 20.07 -16.50 29.76
N MET A 290 19.47 -16.46 28.57
CA MET A 290 20.17 -16.30 27.30
C MET A 290 20.74 -14.89 27.19
N THR A 291 22.00 -14.80 26.78
CA THR A 291 22.69 -13.55 26.45
C THR A 291 23.07 -13.55 24.97
N VAL A 292 22.98 -12.38 24.33
CA VAL A 292 23.42 -12.24 22.93
C VAL A 292 24.93 -12.16 22.94
N VAL A 293 25.60 -13.21 22.47
CA VAL A 293 27.06 -13.25 22.33
C VAL A 293 27.51 -12.59 21.02
N PHE A 294 26.68 -12.68 19.97
CA PHE A 294 27.01 -12.16 18.64
C PHE A 294 25.74 -11.88 17.80
N ASP A 295 25.70 -10.75 17.09
CA ASP A 295 24.64 -10.43 16.11
C ASP A 295 25.26 -10.06 14.75
N THR A 296 25.09 -10.93 13.75
CA THR A 296 25.59 -10.72 12.38
C THR A 296 24.95 -9.53 11.65
N ARG A 297 23.88 -8.96 12.20
CA ARG A 297 23.15 -7.81 11.63
C ARG A 297 23.59 -6.49 12.26
N ASP A 298 24.35 -6.53 13.34
CA ASP A 298 24.88 -5.34 13.97
C ASP A 298 25.93 -4.70 13.05
N ARG A 299 25.65 -3.47 12.61
CA ARG A 299 26.47 -2.72 11.65
C ARG A 299 27.38 -1.69 12.32
N THR A 300 27.36 -1.61 13.65
CA THR A 300 28.19 -0.68 14.43
C THR A 300 29.69 -0.96 14.25
N ASN A 301 30.07 -2.20 13.92
CA ASN A 301 31.46 -2.63 13.71
C ASN A 301 31.85 -2.84 12.23
N ARG A 302 31.32 -2.05 11.29
CA ARG A 302 31.89 -2.03 9.93
C ARG A 302 33.22 -1.30 9.94
N LYS A 303 34.29 -1.93 9.44
CA LYS A 303 35.54 -1.24 9.05
C LYS A 303 35.16 0.03 8.26
N PRO A 304 35.78 1.19 8.56
CA PRO A 304 35.50 2.41 7.83
C PRO A 304 35.63 2.13 6.33
N LYS A 305 34.68 2.62 5.54
CA LYS A 305 34.80 2.58 4.08
C LYS A 305 36.15 3.23 3.74
N PRO A 306 37.00 2.61 2.91
CA PRO A 306 38.17 3.31 2.41
C PRO A 306 37.69 4.62 1.79
N LEU A 307 38.28 5.73 2.24
CA LEU A 307 38.04 7.04 1.68
C LEU A 307 38.11 6.90 0.16
N ARG A 308 37.01 7.22 -0.54
CA ARG A 308 37.06 7.35 -1.99
C ARG A 308 38.10 8.43 -2.27
N MET A 309 39.25 8.05 -2.80
CA MET A 309 40.19 9.01 -3.35
C MET A 309 39.42 9.81 -4.40
N LYS A 310 39.39 11.14 -4.22
CA LYS A 310 38.89 12.02 -5.27
C LYS A 310 39.75 11.76 -6.52
N PRO A 311 39.16 11.60 -7.72
CA PRO A 311 39.96 11.60 -8.93
C PRO A 311 40.74 12.92 -8.99
N ALA A 312 42.03 12.81 -9.36
CA ALA A 312 42.87 13.97 -9.57
C ALA A 312 42.20 14.92 -10.59
N PRO A 313 42.28 16.24 -10.39
CA PRO A 313 41.75 17.19 -11.36
C PRO A 313 42.47 17.00 -12.70
N SER A 314 41.69 16.77 -13.75
CA SER A 314 42.11 16.87 -15.15
C SER A 314 41.97 18.30 -15.64
#